data_AF-A0A929TIP1-F1
#
_entry.id   AF-A0A929TIP1-F1
#
_cell.length_a   1.000
_cell.length_b   1.000
_cell.length_c   1.000
_cell.angle_alpha   90.00
_cell.angle_beta   90.00
_cell.angle_gamma   90.00
#
_symmetry.space_group_name_H-M   'P 1'
#
loop_
_entity.id
_entity.type
_entity.pdbx_description
1 polymer ?
#
loop_
_entity_poly.entity_id
_entity_poly.type
_entity_poly.pdbx_seq_one_letter_code
_entity_poly.pdbx_strand_id
1 'polypeptide(L)'
;MNTEVKIAGVPFRNPVMTASGTFGSGMEYGEFVDLNALGGVVTKGVSLEPWQGNDTPRVTETQSGMLNAIGLQNPGIEVFCQRDLAYLENFETRVIVNVCGHT
;
A
#
# COMPACT_ATOMS: atom_id res chain seq x y z
N MET A 1 25.63 -1.60 -8.83
CA MET A 1 25.04 -2.96 -8.79
C MET A 1 23.71 -2.88 -9.54
N ASN A 2 23.43 -3.76 -10.49
CA ASN A 2 22.10 -3.82 -11.11
C ASN A 2 21.18 -4.66 -10.21
N THR A 3 20.07 -4.07 -9.76
CA THR A 3 19.06 -4.74 -8.91
C THR A 3 17.72 -4.93 -9.62
N GLU A 4 17.62 -4.60 -10.90
CA GLU A 4 16.36 -4.70 -11.67
C GLU A 4 15.82 -6.12 -11.68
N VAL A 5 14.49 -6.25 -11.60
CA VAL A 5 13.78 -7.53 -11.65
C VAL A 5 12.54 -7.44 -12.52
N LYS A 6 12.09 -8.60 -13.02
CA LYS A 6 10.85 -8.73 -13.78
C LYS A 6 9.89 -9.65 -13.03
N ILE A 7 8.74 -9.12 -12.61
CA ILE A 7 7.73 -9.87 -11.85
C ILE A 7 6.46 -9.89 -12.69
N ALA A 8 5.90 -11.08 -12.95
CA ALA A 8 4.70 -11.27 -13.77
C ALA A 8 4.73 -10.54 -15.13
N GLY A 9 5.91 -10.42 -15.75
CA GLY A 9 6.06 -9.71 -17.03
C GLY A 9 6.36 -8.21 -16.92
N VAL A 10 6.24 -7.61 -15.73
CA VAL A 10 6.43 -6.17 -15.49
C VAL A 10 7.85 -5.90 -14.97
N PRO A 11 8.59 -4.93 -15.54
CA PRO A 11 9.92 -4.56 -15.04
C PRO A 11 9.82 -3.59 -13.85
N PHE A 12 10.63 -3.87 -12.83
CA PHE A 12 10.80 -3.06 -11.62
C PHE A 12 12.28 -2.66 -11.50
N ARG A 13 12.52 -1.40 -11.10
CA ARG A 13 13.89 -0.84 -10.93
C ARG A 13 14.72 -1.59 -9.88
N ASN A 14 14.06 -2.17 -8.89
CA ASN A 14 14.63 -3.02 -7.85
C ASN A 14 13.52 -3.90 -7.23
N PRO A 15 13.85 -4.92 -6.41
CA PRO A 15 12.85 -5.85 -5.87
C PRO A 15 12.16 -5.32 -4.60
N VAL A 16 12.58 -4.16 -4.06
CA VAL A 16 12.07 -3.65 -2.79
C VAL A 16 10.76 -2.92 -3.04
N MET A 17 9.70 -3.36 -2.35
CA MET A 17 8.39 -2.74 -2.37
C MET A 17 7.76 -2.83 -0.99
N THR A 18 6.80 -1.96 -0.73
CA THR A 18 6.06 -1.94 0.54
C THR A 18 5.08 -3.10 0.61
N ALA A 19 4.78 -3.59 1.81
CA ALA A 19 3.68 -4.54 1.99
C ALA A 19 2.35 -3.76 2.06
N SER A 20 1.29 -4.32 1.47
CA SER A 20 -0.05 -3.72 1.58
C SER A 20 -0.44 -3.54 3.05
N GLY A 21 -0.92 -2.34 3.39
CA GLY A 21 -1.39 -2.02 4.74
C GLY A 21 -0.30 -1.59 5.73
N THR A 22 0.97 -1.57 5.33
CA THR A 22 2.09 -1.07 6.17
C THR A 22 2.62 0.29 5.74
N PHE A 23 2.09 0.86 4.65
CA PHE A 23 2.62 2.09 4.03
C PHE A 23 1.52 3.08 3.61
N GLY A 24 0.33 2.98 4.20
CA GLY A 24 -0.82 3.80 3.82
C GLY A 24 -1.14 3.69 2.32
N SER A 25 -1.35 4.85 1.70
CA SER A 25 -1.47 4.97 0.24
C SER A 25 -0.25 5.68 -0.38
N GLY A 26 0.85 5.81 0.37
CA GLY A 26 2.14 6.37 -0.06
C GLY A 26 2.34 7.84 0.26
N MET A 27 1.27 8.64 0.34
CA MET A 27 1.37 10.08 0.67
C MET A 27 1.96 10.31 2.05
N GLU A 28 1.56 9.50 3.04
CA GLU A 28 1.98 9.64 4.44
C GLU A 28 3.49 9.42 4.63
N TYR A 29 4.12 8.66 3.73
CA TYR A 29 5.54 8.35 3.78
C TYR A 29 6.38 9.14 2.76
N GLY A 30 5.74 9.86 1.84
CA GLY A 30 6.43 10.69 0.83
C GLY A 30 7.26 11.82 1.43
N GLU A 31 6.96 12.25 2.66
CA GLU A 31 7.76 13.22 3.41
C GLU A 31 9.06 12.62 3.98
N PHE A 32 9.14 11.29 4.11
CA PHE A 32 10.27 10.59 4.74
C PHE A 32 11.11 9.79 3.74
N VAL A 33 10.52 9.34 2.65
CA VAL A 33 11.17 8.46 1.65
C VAL A 33 10.80 8.94 0.24
N ASP A 34 11.81 9.05 -0.63
CA ASP A 34 11.58 9.22 -2.06
C ASP A 34 10.92 7.95 -2.63
N LEU A 35 9.64 8.06 -3.03
CA LEU A 35 8.90 6.92 -3.57
C LEU A 35 9.53 6.38 -4.86
N ASN A 36 10.29 7.19 -5.60
CA ASN A 36 11.01 6.73 -6.79
C ASN A 36 12.20 5.82 -6.45
N ALA A 37 12.67 5.78 -5.19
CA ALA A 37 13.69 4.82 -4.78
C ALA A 37 13.14 3.39 -4.66
N LEU A 38 11.82 3.22 -4.49
CA LEU A 38 11.17 1.92 -4.37
C LEU A 38 10.98 1.27 -5.75
N GLY A 39 11.13 -0.05 -5.80
CA GLY A 39 10.72 -0.88 -6.92
C GLY A 39 9.23 -0.74 -7.20
N GLY A 40 8.42 -0.73 -6.14
CA GLY A 40 7.00 -0.46 -6.20
C GLY A 40 6.38 -0.06 -4.86
N VAL A 41 5.18 0.51 -4.93
CA VAL A 41 4.32 0.81 -3.79
C VAL A 41 3.10 -0.09 -3.88
N VAL A 42 2.87 -0.90 -2.85
CA VAL A 42 1.66 -1.71 -2.72
C VAL A 42 0.68 -0.97 -1.83
N THR A 43 -0.47 -0.57 -2.37
CA THR A 43 -1.46 0.23 -1.64
C THR A 43 -2.15 -0.59 -0.57
N LYS A 44 -2.77 0.09 0.41
CA LYS A 44 -3.74 -0.57 1.30
C LYS A 44 -4.87 -1.20 0.48
N GLY A 45 -5.53 -2.21 1.06
CA GLY A 45 -6.69 -2.87 0.45
C GLY A 45 -7.79 -1.87 0.10
N VAL A 46 -8.23 -1.89 -1.16
CA VAL A 46 -9.30 -1.05 -1.70
C VAL A 46 -10.55 -1.89 -1.88
N SER A 47 -11.64 -1.48 -1.23
CA SER A 47 -12.97 -2.06 -1.42
C SER A 47 -13.85 -1.16 -2.30
N LEU A 48 -14.98 -1.70 -2.75
CA LEU A 48 -15.96 -0.93 -3.51
C LEU A 48 -16.44 0.29 -2.71
N GLU A 49 -16.90 0.05 -1.48
CA GLU A 49 -17.40 1.07 -0.55
C GLU A 49 -16.41 1.33 0.59
N PRO A 50 -16.46 2.48 1.27
CA PRO A 50 -15.61 2.77 2.43
C PRO A 50 -15.85 1.80 3.59
N TRP A 51 -14.78 1.27 4.19
CA TRP A 51 -14.85 0.39 5.36
C TRP A 51 -14.20 1.06 6.58
N GLN A 52 -14.86 0.99 7.72
CA GLN A 52 -14.38 1.59 8.99
C GLN A 52 -13.27 0.78 9.68
N GLY A 53 -13.20 -0.53 9.40
CA GLY A 53 -12.35 -1.45 10.14
C GLY A 53 -12.98 -1.95 11.45
N ASN A 54 -12.22 -2.76 12.20
CA ASN A 54 -12.69 -3.38 13.45
C ASN A 54 -12.75 -2.38 14.62
N ASP A 55 -13.26 -2.71 15.80
CA ASP A 55 -13.10 -1.82 16.95
C ASP A 55 -11.65 -1.79 17.49
N THR A 56 -11.28 -0.73 18.20
CA THR A 56 -9.99 -0.69 18.93
C THR A 56 -10.06 -1.46 20.24
N PRO A 57 -8.97 -2.10 20.70
CA PRO A 57 -7.60 -2.07 20.17
C PRO A 57 -7.40 -2.95 18.93
N ARG A 58 -6.67 -2.44 17.92
CA ARG A 58 -6.42 -3.13 16.64
C ARG A 58 -4.98 -3.61 16.44
N VAL A 59 -4.08 -3.29 17.36
CA VAL A 59 -2.66 -3.67 17.29
C VAL A 59 -2.15 -4.03 18.68
N THR A 60 -1.23 -4.98 18.76
CA THR A 60 -0.47 -5.29 19.98
C THR A 60 0.93 -5.78 19.61
N GLU A 61 1.91 -5.44 20.44
CA GLU A 61 3.28 -5.95 20.30
C GLU A 61 3.35 -7.43 20.68
N THR A 62 4.28 -8.15 20.06
CA THR A 62 4.67 -9.53 20.42
C THR A 62 6.19 -9.65 20.40
N GLN A 63 6.73 -10.78 20.85
CA GLN A 63 8.17 -11.03 20.74
C GLN A 63 8.60 -10.92 19.28
N SER A 64 9.52 -9.99 19.00
CA SER A 64 10.08 -9.72 17.67
C SER A 64 9.03 -9.37 16.59
N GLY A 65 7.88 -8.78 16.97
CA GLY A 65 6.85 -8.43 16.00
C GLY A 65 5.61 -7.77 16.60
N MET A 66 4.50 -7.83 15.87
CA MET A 66 3.21 -7.33 16.30
C MET A 66 2.06 -8.12 15.67
N LEU A 67 0.91 -8.14 16.34
CA LEU A 67 -0.37 -8.56 15.77
C LEU A 67 -1.16 -7.33 15.33
N ASN A 68 -1.96 -7.51 14.28
CA ASN A 68 -2.92 -6.50 13.84
C ASN A 68 -4.28 -7.13 13.51
N ALA A 69 -5.33 -6.37 13.76
CA ALA A 69 -6.71 -6.68 13.40
C ALA A 69 -7.38 -5.40 12.89
N ILE A 70 -6.78 -4.75 11.87
CA ILE A 70 -7.26 -3.45 11.35
C ILE A 70 -8.68 -3.55 10.79
N GLY A 71 -9.06 -4.70 10.23
CA GLY A 71 -10.37 -4.90 9.60
C GLY A 71 -10.48 -4.26 8.21
N LEU A 72 -9.36 -4.15 7.48
CA LEU A 72 -9.32 -3.63 6.11
C LEU A 72 -9.90 -2.21 5.94
N GLN A 73 -9.81 -1.35 6.99
CA GLN A 73 -10.27 0.03 6.93
C GLN A 73 -9.69 0.76 5.70
N ASN A 74 -10.55 1.30 4.84
CA ASN A 74 -10.14 2.00 3.62
C ASN A 74 -11.25 2.95 3.15
N PRO A 75 -10.94 3.96 2.31
CA PRO A 75 -11.89 5.01 1.97
C PRO A 75 -12.81 4.65 0.79
N GLY A 76 -12.77 3.41 0.27
CA GLY A 76 -13.50 3.00 -0.93
C GLY A 76 -12.79 3.41 -2.24
N ILE A 77 -13.26 2.85 -3.35
CA ILE A 77 -12.61 3.00 -4.67
C ILE A 77 -12.65 4.45 -5.19
N GLU A 78 -13.74 5.17 -4.97
CA GLU A 78 -13.90 6.53 -5.49
C GLU A 78 -12.85 7.48 -4.92
N VAL A 79 -12.71 7.50 -3.58
CA VAL A 79 -11.70 8.33 -2.90
C VAL A 79 -10.29 7.88 -3.24
N PHE A 80 -10.06 6.56 -3.32
CA PHE A 80 -8.76 6.02 -3.71
C PHE A 80 -8.33 6.55 -5.09
N CYS A 81 -9.20 6.45 -6.10
CA CYS A 81 -8.88 6.92 -7.45
C CYS A 81 -8.63 8.44 -7.50
N GLN A 82 -9.46 9.24 -6.84
CA GLN A 82 -9.39 10.70 -6.91
C GLN A 82 -8.23 11.31 -6.12
N ARG A 83 -7.83 10.69 -5.01
CA ARG A 83 -6.84 11.26 -4.08
C ARG A 83 -5.54 10.46 -4.05
N ASP A 84 -5.64 9.16 -3.79
CA ASP A 84 -4.50 8.33 -3.47
C ASP A 84 -3.75 7.90 -4.73
N LEU A 85 -4.46 7.37 -5.72
CA LEU A 85 -3.87 6.98 -7.00
C LEU A 85 -3.39 8.19 -7.79
N ALA A 86 -4.18 9.27 -7.86
CA ALA A 86 -3.79 10.52 -8.50
C ALA A 86 -2.49 11.11 -7.92
N TYR A 87 -2.25 10.96 -6.61
CA TYR A 87 -0.99 11.33 -6.00
C TYR A 87 0.16 10.44 -6.48
N LEU A 88 -0.03 9.11 -6.46
CA LEU A 88 0.98 8.12 -6.84
C LEU A 88 1.36 8.19 -8.33
N GLU A 89 0.47 8.65 -9.21
CA GLU A 89 0.73 8.86 -10.64
C GLU A 89 1.83 9.90 -10.92
N ASN A 90 2.17 10.73 -9.94
CA ASN A 90 3.28 11.69 -10.06
C ASN A 90 4.67 11.05 -9.88
N PHE A 91 4.73 9.74 -9.64
CA PHE A 91 5.98 9.01 -9.40
C PHE A 91 6.22 7.94 -10.47
N GLU A 92 7.48 7.63 -10.72
CA GLU A 92 7.91 6.62 -11.69
C GLU A 92 7.97 5.20 -11.11
N THR A 93 7.65 5.05 -9.82
CA THR A 93 7.60 3.73 -9.18
C THR A 93 6.37 2.94 -9.65
N ARG A 94 6.41 1.61 -9.51
CA ARG A 94 5.27 0.76 -9.88
C ARG A 94 4.23 0.79 -8.78
N VAL A 95 2.98 1.10 -9.12
CA VAL A 95 1.85 0.99 -8.18
C VAL A 95 1.19 -0.39 -8.34
N ILE A 96 1.05 -1.11 -7.23
CA ILE A 96 0.31 -2.38 -7.15
C ILE A 96 -0.89 -2.16 -6.25
N VAL A 97 -2.09 -2.32 -6.80
CA VAL A 97 -3.33 -2.12 -6.04
C VAL A 97 -3.75 -3.42 -5.38
N ASN A 98 -3.82 -3.42 -4.04
CA ASN A 98 -4.43 -4.52 -3.30
C ASN A 98 -5.96 -4.34 -3.32
N VAL A 99 -6.69 -5.32 -3.84
CA VAL A 99 -8.16 -5.27 -3.94
C VAL A 99 -8.77 -6.21 -2.90
N CYS A 100 -9.74 -5.74 -2.12
CA CYS A 100 -10.44 -6.55 -1.13
C CYS A 100 -11.97 -6.48 -1.29
N GLY A 101 -12.65 -7.52 -0.80
CA GLY A 101 -14.10 -7.63 -0.84
C GLY A 101 -14.58 -8.71 0.14
N HIS A 102 -15.89 -8.74 0.37
CA HIS A 102 -16.57 -9.80 1.12
C HIS A 102 -17.83 -10.23 0.35
N THR A 103 -18.28 -11.46 0.59
CA THR A 103 -19.59 -11.98 0.15
C THR A 103 -20.73 -11.46 0.99
#